data_AF-A0A838HK08-F1
#
_entry.id   AF-A0A838HK08-F1
#
_cell.length_a   1.000
_cell.length_b   1.000
_cell.length_c   1.000
_cell.angle_alpha   90.00
_cell.angle_beta   90.00
_cell.angle_gamma   90.00
#
_symmetry.space_group_name_H-M   'P 1'
#
loop_
_entity.id
_entity.type
_entity.pdbx_description
1 polymer ?
#
loop_
_entity_poly.entity_id
_entity_poly.type
_entity_poly.pdbx_seq_one_letter_code
_entity_poly.pdbx_strand_id
1 'polypeptide(L)'
;MLMRLTPVVLLLAGSVLLPSASRAQVPVSPPAAATGDALRVFLDCNSPGCDFDFFRTEIKFVDYVRDRSDADVHVLVTTQGTGGGGREYTLAFLGQRRFAGRNNTLRYTSRQTESEDVIRRGLARTIKAGLVAYAVETPAGARIE
;
A
#
# COMPACT_ATOMS: atom_id res chain seq x y z
N MET A 1 87.48 -9.07 24.26
CA MET A 1 88.19 -7.85 23.81
C MET A 1 87.86 -7.63 22.33
N LEU A 2 87.45 -6.41 21.96
CA LEU A 2 87.08 -5.88 20.63
C LEU A 2 85.78 -6.45 20.02
N MET A 3 84.61 -5.79 20.09
CA MET A 3 84.20 -4.45 19.65
C MET A 3 84.44 -4.18 18.16
N ARG A 4 83.42 -4.44 17.32
CA ARG A 4 83.26 -3.82 15.99
C ARG A 4 81.80 -3.47 15.70
N LEU A 5 81.64 -2.23 15.25
CA LEU A 5 80.44 -1.47 14.95
C LEU A 5 79.51 -2.13 13.92
N THR A 6 78.21 -1.95 14.09
CA THR A 6 77.23 -1.96 13.00
C THR A 6 76.34 -0.70 13.07
N PRO A 7 75.86 -0.20 11.92
CA PRO A 7 75.47 1.19 11.74
C PRO A 7 74.01 1.48 12.10
N VAL A 8 73.81 2.74 12.47
CA VAL A 8 72.53 3.44 12.64
C VAL A 8 71.64 3.20 11.42
N VAL A 9 70.52 2.50 11.61
CA VAL A 9 69.44 2.43 10.62
C VAL A 9 68.43 3.52 10.97
N LEU A 10 68.40 4.54 10.12
CA LEU A 10 67.48 5.66 10.12
C LEU A 10 66.05 5.15 9.86
N LEU A 11 65.19 5.14 10.89
CA LEU A 11 63.77 4.82 10.76
C LEU A 11 63.02 6.03 10.16
N LEU A 12 62.89 6.05 8.84
CA LEU A 12 61.93 6.91 8.14
C LEU A 12 60.53 6.33 8.34
N ALA A 13 59.80 6.85 9.34
CA ALA A 13 58.38 6.56 9.53
C ALA A 13 57.56 7.25 8.43
N GLY A 14 57.33 6.55 7.32
CA GLY A 14 56.42 6.97 6.26
C GLY A 14 54.97 6.85 6.73
N SER A 15 54.31 7.99 6.91
CA SER A 15 52.88 8.09 7.26
C SER A 15 52.01 7.61 6.09
N VAL A 16 51.50 6.38 6.17
CA VAL A 16 50.54 5.84 5.22
C VAL A 16 49.16 6.45 5.51
N LEU A 17 48.72 7.37 4.65
CA LEU A 17 47.35 7.89 4.63
C LEU A 17 46.44 6.85 3.97
N LEU A 18 45.69 6.10 4.78
CA LEU A 18 44.65 5.18 4.31
C LEU A 18 43.40 5.98 3.88
N PRO A 19 42.91 5.87 2.63
CA PRO A 19 41.66 6.48 2.23
C PRO A 19 40.47 5.76 2.87
N SER A 20 39.67 6.49 3.65
CA SER A 20 38.43 6.00 4.24
C SER A 20 37.42 5.60 3.15
N ALA A 21 37.12 4.31 3.04
CA ALA A 21 36.03 3.81 2.21
C ALA A 21 34.69 4.26 2.83
N SER A 22 34.10 5.32 2.28
CA SER A 22 32.77 5.79 2.65
C SER A 22 31.72 4.77 2.20
N ARG A 23 31.15 4.01 3.15
CA ARG A 23 29.98 3.17 2.88
C ARG A 23 28.74 4.06 2.86
N ALA A 24 28.24 4.37 1.68
CA ALA A 24 26.87 4.84 1.53
C ALA A 24 25.93 3.70 1.95
N GLN A 25 25.41 3.76 3.17
CA GLN A 25 24.32 2.87 3.57
C GLN A 25 23.06 3.36 2.88
N VAL A 26 22.54 2.57 1.93
CA VAL A 26 21.18 2.73 1.42
C VAL A 26 20.27 2.63 2.65
N PRO A 27 19.46 3.66 2.97
CA PRO A 27 18.49 3.53 4.04
C PRO A 27 17.51 2.42 3.64
N VAL A 28 17.66 1.26 4.26
CA VAL A 28 16.61 0.24 4.23
C VAL A 28 15.53 0.78 5.15
N SER A 29 14.60 1.55 4.59
CA SER A 29 13.36 1.88 5.28
C SER A 29 12.74 0.56 5.74
N PRO A 30 12.45 0.37 7.04
CA PRO A 30 11.70 -0.81 7.45
C PRO A 30 10.39 -0.82 6.66
N PRO A 31 9.91 -2.00 6.18
CA PRO A 31 8.57 -2.09 5.62
C PRO A 31 7.64 -1.47 6.67
N ALA A 32 6.87 -0.46 6.27
CA ALA A 32 5.87 0.16 7.12
C ALA A 32 5.10 -1.00 7.78
N ALA A 33 5.24 -1.13 9.10
CA ALA A 33 4.75 -2.30 9.79
C ALA A 33 3.26 -2.39 9.50
N ALA A 34 2.87 -3.36 8.67
CA ALA A 34 1.52 -3.87 8.62
C ALA A 34 1.27 -4.39 10.03
N THR A 35 0.77 -3.51 10.89
CA THR A 35 0.24 -3.91 12.18
C THR A 35 -0.85 -4.90 11.77
N GLY A 36 -0.72 -6.18 12.09
CA GLY A 36 -1.57 -7.28 11.59
C GLY A 36 -3.06 -7.18 11.98
N ASP A 37 -3.48 -5.98 12.39
CA ASP A 37 -4.76 -5.56 12.88
C ASP A 37 -5.61 -4.86 11.81
N ALA A 38 -5.02 -4.38 10.71
CA ALA A 38 -5.77 -3.71 9.65
C ALA A 38 -6.54 -4.70 8.76
N LEU A 39 -7.68 -4.25 8.24
CA LEU A 39 -8.49 -5.02 7.30
C LEU A 39 -7.72 -5.20 5.98
N ARG A 40 -7.44 -6.45 5.59
CA ARG A 40 -6.76 -6.73 4.33
C ARG A 40 -7.74 -6.76 3.16
N VAL A 41 -7.51 -5.93 2.15
CA VAL A 41 -8.43 -5.73 1.04
C VAL A 41 -7.75 -6.02 -0.28
N PHE A 42 -8.35 -6.91 -1.08
CA PHE A 42 -8.02 -7.04 -2.49
C PHE A 42 -9.05 -6.26 -3.30
N LEU A 43 -8.61 -5.24 -4.03
CA LEU A 43 -9.46 -4.39 -4.86
C LEU A 43 -9.34 -4.79 -6.33
N ASP A 44 -10.36 -5.44 -6.86
CA ASP A 44 -10.51 -5.82 -8.26
C ASP A 44 -11.36 -4.77 -8.97
N CYS A 45 -10.69 -3.80 -9.60
CA CYS A 45 -11.31 -2.63 -10.19
C CYS A 45 -10.72 -2.39 -11.59
N ASN A 46 -11.37 -2.95 -12.60
CA ASN A 46 -10.95 -2.87 -14.01
C ASN A 46 -11.90 -1.98 -14.86
N SER A 47 -12.55 -1.00 -14.23
CA SER A 47 -13.57 -0.12 -14.84
C SER A 47 -13.10 1.35 -14.94
N PRO A 48 -13.75 2.22 -15.74
CA PRO A 48 -13.43 3.65 -15.76
C PRO A 48 -13.58 4.28 -14.37
N GLY A 49 -12.68 5.20 -14.00
CA GLY A 49 -12.57 5.76 -12.66
C GLY A 49 -11.83 4.88 -11.63
N CYS A 50 -11.41 3.66 -11.99
CA CYS A 50 -10.61 2.81 -11.13
C CYS A 50 -9.13 3.25 -11.12
N ASP A 51 -8.83 4.24 -10.29
CA ASP A 51 -7.47 4.73 -10.05
C ASP A 51 -6.95 4.16 -8.73
N PHE A 52 -6.14 3.11 -8.80
CA PHE A 52 -5.68 2.39 -7.62
C PHE A 52 -4.80 3.26 -6.70
N ASP A 53 -3.94 4.10 -7.28
CA ASP A 53 -3.09 5.00 -6.50
C ASP A 53 -3.93 6.02 -5.74
N PHE A 54 -4.96 6.58 -6.39
CA PHE A 54 -5.94 7.45 -5.73
C PHE A 54 -6.68 6.75 -4.59
N PHE A 55 -7.12 5.50 -4.77
CA PHE A 55 -7.81 4.78 -3.69
C PHE A 55 -6.90 4.48 -2.48
N ARG A 56 -5.62 4.22 -2.73
CA ARG A 56 -4.63 4.05 -1.66
C ARG A 56 -4.40 5.33 -0.86
N THR A 57 -4.49 6.50 -1.50
CA THR A 57 -4.37 7.79 -0.80
C THR A 57 -5.64 8.19 -0.06
N GLU A 58 -6.83 7.83 -0.57
CA GLU A 58 -8.11 8.25 0.01
C GLU A 58 -8.65 7.30 1.10
N ILE A 59 -8.23 6.03 1.08
CA ILE A 59 -8.76 4.98 1.97
C ILE A 59 -7.56 4.31 2.66
N LYS A 60 -7.07 4.96 3.72
CA LYS A 60 -5.82 4.59 4.42
C LYS A 60 -6.01 3.62 5.59
N PHE A 61 -7.25 3.38 6.03
CA PHE A 61 -7.55 2.53 7.19
C PHE A 61 -7.55 1.02 6.87
N VAL A 62 -7.18 0.64 5.64
CA VAL A 62 -7.11 -0.75 5.18
C VAL A 62 -5.74 -1.06 4.60
N ASP A 63 -5.36 -2.33 4.64
CA ASP A 63 -4.15 -2.83 4.01
C ASP A 63 -4.49 -3.44 2.66
N TYR A 64 -4.04 -2.81 1.57
CA TYR A 64 -4.23 -3.35 0.23
C TYR A 64 -3.27 -4.50 -0.07
N VAL A 65 -3.82 -5.68 -0.34
CA VAL A 65 -3.06 -6.87 -0.74
C VAL A 65 -3.10 -7.06 -2.26
N ARG A 66 -2.06 -7.71 -2.80
CA ARG A 66 -1.95 -7.99 -4.25
C ARG A 66 -2.63 -9.29 -4.64
N ASP A 67 -2.56 -10.30 -3.78
CA ASP A 67 -3.17 -11.60 -4.05
C ASP A 67 -4.55 -11.69 -3.41
N ARG A 68 -5.53 -12.12 -4.21
CA ARG A 68 -6.92 -12.28 -3.75
C ARG A 68 -7.00 -13.23 -2.56
N SER A 69 -6.16 -14.27 -2.54
CA SER A 69 -6.11 -15.24 -1.45
C SER A 69 -5.66 -14.62 -0.13
N ASP A 70 -4.99 -13.47 -0.12
CA ASP A 70 -4.48 -12.79 1.08
C ASP A 70 -5.45 -11.79 1.70
N ALA A 71 -6.59 -11.58 1.04
CA ALA A 71 -7.60 -10.63 1.49
C ALA A 71 -8.54 -11.20 2.56
N ASP A 72 -8.97 -10.35 3.47
CA ASP A 72 -10.13 -10.59 4.31
C ASP A 72 -11.42 -10.16 3.59
N VAL A 73 -11.33 -9.19 2.67
CA VAL A 73 -12.44 -8.76 1.80
C VAL A 73 -11.93 -8.57 0.38
N HIS A 74 -12.59 -9.21 -0.58
CA HIS A 74 -12.40 -8.92 -2.01
C HIS A 74 -13.48 -7.94 -2.46
N VAL A 75 -13.06 -6.76 -2.89
CA VAL A 75 -13.93 -5.76 -3.48
C VAL A 75 -13.88 -5.91 -4.99
N LEU A 76 -14.97 -6.39 -5.59
CA LEU A 76 -15.13 -6.50 -7.03
C LEU A 76 -15.98 -5.36 -7.56
N VAL A 77 -15.40 -4.55 -8.45
CA VAL A 77 -16.08 -3.43 -9.10
C VAL A 77 -16.37 -3.78 -10.56
N THR A 78 -17.66 -3.88 -10.88
CA THR A 78 -18.15 -4.03 -12.25
C THR A 78 -18.98 -2.82 -12.65
N THR A 79 -19.16 -2.63 -13.96
CA THR A 79 -19.94 -1.50 -14.48
C THR A 79 -20.81 -1.91 -15.65
N GLN A 80 -21.96 -1.24 -15.78
CA GLN A 80 -22.85 -1.31 -16.93
C GLN A 80 -23.24 0.11 -17.37
N GLY A 81 -23.56 0.28 -18.66
CA GLY A 81 -24.11 1.53 -19.17
C GLY A 81 -25.54 1.77 -18.68
N THR A 82 -25.91 3.04 -18.52
CA THR A 82 -27.29 3.46 -18.20
C THR A 82 -27.98 4.01 -19.45
N GLY A 83 -29.32 4.05 -19.47
CA GLY A 83 -30.09 4.63 -20.57
C GLY A 83 -29.84 6.13 -20.80
N GLY A 84 -29.30 6.85 -19.80
CA GLY A 84 -28.93 8.25 -19.89
C GLY A 84 -27.48 8.51 -20.32
N GLY A 85 -26.77 7.50 -20.83
CA GLY A 85 -25.37 7.62 -21.29
C GLY A 85 -24.31 7.63 -20.18
N GLY A 86 -24.71 7.56 -18.91
CA GLY A 86 -23.82 7.38 -17.77
C GLY A 86 -23.49 5.91 -17.49
N ARG A 87 -22.89 5.63 -16.32
CA ARG A 87 -22.56 4.27 -15.88
C ARG A 87 -23.13 3.97 -14.51
N GLU A 88 -23.60 2.74 -14.33
CA GLU A 88 -23.83 2.20 -12.99
C GLU A 88 -22.66 1.28 -12.64
N TYR A 89 -22.12 1.45 -11.45
CA TYR A 89 -21.07 0.65 -10.86
C TYR A 89 -21.68 -0.21 -9.77
N THR A 90 -21.43 -1.52 -9.83
CA THR A 90 -21.76 -2.46 -8.76
C THR A 90 -20.47 -2.80 -8.03
N LEU A 91 -20.44 -2.56 -6.72
CA LEU A 91 -19.32 -2.83 -5.84
C LEU A 91 -19.72 -3.99 -4.92
N ALA A 92 -19.25 -5.19 -5.24
CA ALA A 92 -19.47 -6.38 -4.42
C ALA A 92 -18.33 -6.54 -3.42
N PHE A 93 -18.65 -6.53 -2.13
CA PHE A 93 -17.73 -6.78 -1.02
C PHE A 93 -17.90 -8.23 -0.61
N LEU A 94 -16.95 -9.06 -1.01
CA LEU A 94 -16.96 -10.50 -0.81
C LEU A 94 -16.07 -10.85 0.37
N GLY A 95 -16.69 -11.20 1.49
CA GLY A 95 -15.97 -11.57 2.71
C GLY A 95 -15.24 -12.91 2.56
N GLN A 96 -14.01 -12.94 3.04
CA GLN A 96 -13.13 -14.11 3.05
C GLN A 96 -12.59 -14.38 4.45
N ARG A 97 -12.03 -15.57 4.69
CA ARG A 97 -11.48 -15.98 5.99
C ARG A 97 -12.46 -15.72 7.14
N ARG A 98 -12.11 -14.82 8.07
CA ARG A 98 -12.92 -14.41 9.23
C ARG A 98 -14.25 -13.74 8.84
N PHE A 99 -14.38 -13.26 7.60
CA PHE A 99 -15.62 -12.69 7.07
C PHE A 99 -16.31 -13.59 6.04
N ALA A 100 -15.94 -14.88 5.95
CA ALA A 100 -16.56 -15.80 5.00
C ALA A 100 -18.08 -15.82 5.14
N GLY A 101 -18.79 -15.73 4.00
CA GLY A 101 -20.26 -15.67 3.94
C GLY A 101 -20.86 -14.30 4.26
N ARG A 102 -20.06 -13.34 4.72
CA ARG A 102 -20.51 -11.96 4.96
C ARG A 102 -20.20 -11.13 3.72
N ASN A 103 -21.21 -10.99 2.88
CA ASN A 103 -21.12 -10.23 1.65
C ASN A 103 -21.98 -8.96 1.75
N ASN A 104 -21.56 -7.92 1.06
CA ASN A 104 -22.35 -6.70 0.86
C ASN A 104 -22.27 -6.26 -0.61
N THR A 105 -23.24 -5.50 -1.08
CA THR A 105 -23.20 -4.91 -2.42
C THR A 105 -23.70 -3.48 -2.36
N LEU A 106 -22.90 -2.55 -2.88
CA LEU A 106 -23.27 -1.15 -3.03
C LEU A 106 -23.28 -0.76 -4.50
N ARG A 107 -24.04 0.29 -4.82
CA ARG A 107 -24.15 0.83 -6.17
C ARG A 107 -23.76 2.30 -6.18
N TYR A 108 -23.05 2.70 -7.23
CA TYR A 108 -22.75 4.10 -7.55
C TYR A 108 -23.12 4.36 -9.00
N THR A 109 -23.84 5.45 -9.28
CA THR A 109 -24.20 5.81 -10.66
C THR A 109 -23.52 7.12 -11.02
N SER A 110 -22.81 7.15 -12.14
CA SER A 110 -22.28 8.36 -12.75
C SER A 110 -23.14 8.84 -13.91
N ARG A 111 -23.10 10.14 -14.19
CA ARG A 111 -23.73 10.75 -15.37
C ARG A 111 -22.73 10.84 -16.52
N GLN A 112 -23.22 10.91 -17.76
CA GLN A 112 -22.37 11.05 -18.94
C GLN A 112 -21.45 12.27 -18.89
N THR A 113 -21.91 13.36 -18.24
CA THR A 113 -21.20 14.63 -18.17
C THR A 113 -20.21 14.73 -17.01
N GLU A 114 -20.14 13.72 -16.13
CA GLU A 114 -19.21 13.72 -15.00
C GLU A 114 -17.79 13.39 -15.46
N SER A 115 -16.81 14.11 -14.93
CA SER A 115 -15.40 13.84 -15.20
C SER A 115 -14.91 12.60 -14.45
N GLU A 116 -13.84 11.97 -14.94
CA GLU A 116 -13.16 10.85 -14.25
C GLU A 116 -12.83 11.16 -12.79
N ASP A 117 -12.48 12.41 -12.48
CA ASP A 117 -12.17 12.87 -11.14
C ASP A 117 -13.41 12.87 -10.19
N VAL A 118 -14.59 13.22 -10.72
CA VAL A 118 -15.86 13.08 -9.99
C VAL A 118 -16.18 11.59 -9.78
N ILE A 119 -15.99 10.78 -10.81
CA ILE A 119 -16.26 9.33 -10.78
C ILE A 119 -15.38 8.64 -9.74
N ARG A 120 -14.05 8.83 -9.78
CA ARG A 120 -13.12 8.19 -8.82
C ARG A 120 -13.41 8.60 -7.38
N ARG A 121 -13.79 9.87 -7.12
CA ARG A 121 -14.24 10.30 -5.78
C ARG A 121 -15.53 9.62 -5.35
N GLY A 122 -16.49 9.45 -6.27
CA GLY A 122 -17.73 8.71 -6.02
C GLY A 122 -17.48 7.25 -5.67
N LEU A 123 -16.60 6.59 -6.44
CA LEU A 123 -16.15 5.23 -6.16
C LEU A 123 -15.43 5.14 -4.82
N ALA A 124 -14.47 6.03 -4.52
CA ALA A 124 -13.73 6.02 -3.26
C ALA A 124 -14.66 6.15 -2.04
N ARG A 125 -15.65 7.06 -2.08
CA ARG A 125 -16.66 7.18 -1.02
C ARG A 125 -17.47 5.89 -0.85
N THR A 126 -17.86 5.25 -1.96
CA THR A 126 -18.67 4.03 -1.93
C THR A 126 -17.88 2.83 -1.43
N ILE A 127 -16.62 2.69 -1.86
CA ILE A 127 -15.68 1.68 -1.36
C ILE A 127 -15.46 1.88 0.14
N LYS A 128 -15.18 3.11 0.58
CA LYS A 128 -15.00 3.46 1.99
C LYS A 128 -16.21 3.04 2.82
N ALA A 129 -17.42 3.43 2.39
CA ALA A 129 -18.66 3.07 3.09
C ALA A 129 -18.86 1.56 3.22
N GLY A 130 -18.59 0.78 2.16
CA GLY A 130 -18.72 -0.68 2.22
C GLY A 130 -17.66 -1.36 3.10
N LEU A 131 -16.44 -0.82 3.15
CA LEU A 131 -15.35 -1.37 3.97
C LEU A 131 -15.50 -1.08 5.46
N VAL A 132 -16.17 0.02 5.84
CA VAL A 132 -16.39 0.38 7.26
C VAL A 132 -17.05 -0.78 8.02
N ALA A 133 -18.03 -1.46 7.43
CA ALA A 133 -18.73 -2.58 8.06
C ALA A 133 -17.81 -3.75 8.46
N TYR A 134 -16.67 -3.92 7.78
CA TYR A 134 -15.68 -4.95 8.10
C TYR A 134 -14.57 -4.41 9.00
N ALA A 135 -14.16 -3.15 8.77
CA ALA A 135 -13.06 -2.52 9.49
C ALA A 135 -13.37 -2.32 10.98
N VAL A 136 -14.63 -2.03 11.34
CA VAL A 136 -15.05 -1.88 12.75
C VAL A 136 -14.92 -3.16 13.58
N GLU A 137 -14.80 -4.32 12.93
CA GLU A 137 -14.59 -5.61 13.59
C GLU A 137 -13.12 -6.03 13.66
N THR A 138 -12.23 -5.15 13.19
CA THR A 138 -10.79 -5.32 13.31
C THR A 138 -10.26 -4.41 14.42
N PRO A 139 -9.14 -4.74 15.08
CA PRO A 139 -8.52 -3.82 16.05
C PRO A 139 -8.12 -2.47 15.42
N ALA A 140 -8.00 -2.41 14.09
CA ALA A 140 -7.81 -1.17 13.34
C ALA A 140 -9.07 -0.29 13.17
N GLY A 141 -10.25 -0.69 13.68
CA GLY A 141 -11.47 0.12 13.64
C GLY A 141 -11.30 1.51 14.27
N ALA A 142 -10.32 1.69 15.16
CA ALA A 142 -9.94 2.98 15.74
C ALA A 142 -9.26 3.96 14.76
N ARG A 143 -8.89 3.53 13.55
CA ARG A 143 -8.22 4.36 12.51
C ARG A 143 -9.19 4.88 11.45
N ILE A 144 -10.49 4.74 11.66
CA ILE A 144 -11.52 5.25 10.74
C ILE A 144 -11.65 6.76 10.97
N GLU A 145 -11.22 7.57 10.00
CA GLU A 145 -11.39 9.03 9.91
C GLU A 145 -12.46 9.42 8.88
#